data_AF-A0A1V5TDZ1-F1
#
_entry.id   AF-A0A1V5TDZ1-F1
#
_cell.length_a   1.000
_cell.length_b   1.000
_cell.length_c   1.000
_cell.angle_alpha   90.00
_cell.angle_beta   90.00
_cell.angle_gamma   90.00
#
_symmetry.space_group_name_H-M   'P 1'
#
loop_
_entity.id
_entity.type
_entity.pdbx_description
1 polymer ?
#
loop_
_entity_poly.entity_id
_entity_poly.type
_entity_poly.pdbx_seq_one_letter_code
_entity_poly.pdbx_strand_id
1 'polypeptide(L)'
;MWKLYSTNVKNAIAIQTTYQQLYEALDKDSQIEIGKVKYIDFSKSFSSINGAFWYKRKSFEHEREVRAIIKSQQAHSGIEKAVDLEKLISAVYIYPYSPKWFEDVVRDVMEKYNLNKPLYYSEMIKNLSINIPFKSFIG
;
A
#
# COMPACT_ATOMS: atom_id res chain seq x y z
N MET A 1 3.54 9.86 -0.30
CA MET A 1 3.19 8.55 0.29
C MET A 1 3.26 8.60 1.81
N TRP A 2 4.44 8.71 2.42
CA TRP A 2 4.63 8.60 3.88
C TRP A 2 3.68 9.45 4.75
N LYS A 3 3.43 10.72 4.38
CA LYS A 3 2.51 11.61 5.12
C LYS A 3 1.03 11.20 5.06
N LEU A 4 0.63 10.40 4.06
CA LEU A 4 -0.76 9.94 3.90
C LEU A 4 -1.03 8.69 4.75
N TYR A 5 0.01 7.92 5.08
CA TYR A 5 -0.13 6.59 5.70
C TYR A 5 0.53 6.48 7.08
N SER A 6 1.21 7.52 7.56
CA SER A 6 1.83 7.54 8.89
C SER A 6 1.60 8.85 9.61
N THR A 7 1.16 8.76 10.87
CA THR A 7 1.06 9.88 11.81
C THR A 7 2.42 10.29 12.35
N ASN A 8 3.38 9.36 12.43
CA ASN A 8 4.78 9.61 12.78
C ASN A 8 5.68 9.22 11.60
N VAL A 9 5.83 10.16 10.68
CA VAL A 9 6.56 9.96 9.43
C VAL A 9 8.04 9.60 9.66
N LYS A 10 8.67 10.07 10.74
CA LYS A 10 10.08 9.75 11.04
C LYS A 10 10.31 8.27 11.38
N ASN A 11 9.26 7.58 11.79
CA ASN A 11 9.29 6.18 12.20
C ASN A 11 8.41 5.33 11.25
N ALA A 12 8.26 5.76 10.00
CA ALA A 12 7.43 5.06 9.04
C ALA A 12 8.22 3.96 8.32
N ILE A 13 7.56 2.82 8.12
CA ILE A 13 8.08 1.62 7.47
C ILE A 13 7.09 1.17 6.38
N ALA A 14 7.61 0.59 5.30
CA ALA A 14 6.83 -0.06 4.27
C ALA A 14 7.56 -1.34 3.82
N ILE A 15 6.79 -2.30 3.32
CA ILE A 15 7.32 -3.45 2.60
C ILE A 15 7.07 -3.25 1.11
N GLN A 16 7.99 -3.76 0.29
CA GLN A 16 7.78 -3.90 -1.13
C GLN A 16 7.40 -5.34 -1.46
N THR A 17 6.47 -5.47 -2.39
CA THR A 17 6.04 -6.74 -2.97
C THR A 17 5.65 -6.53 -4.43
N THR A 18 5.43 -7.63 -5.14
CA THR A 18 4.85 -7.64 -6.48
C THR A 18 3.52 -8.39 -6.46
N TYR A 19 2.74 -8.24 -7.54
CA TYR A 19 1.52 -9.03 -7.71
C TYR A 19 1.80 -10.54 -7.59
N GLN A 20 2.85 -11.02 -8.25
CA GLN A 20 3.21 -12.44 -8.25
C GLN A 20 3.59 -12.91 -6.85
N GLN A 21 4.42 -12.14 -6.12
CA GLN A 21 4.80 -12.47 -4.76
C GLN A 21 3.63 -12.50 -3.79
N LEU A 22 2.72 -11.52 -3.88
CA LEU A 22 1.51 -11.51 -3.05
C LEU A 22 0.63 -12.74 -3.34
N TYR A 23 0.46 -13.10 -4.62
CA TYR A 23 -0.30 -14.28 -5.03
C TYR A 23 0.32 -15.58 -4.51
N GLU A 24 1.65 -15.72 -4.64
CA GLU A 24 2.38 -16.89 -4.15
C GLU A 24 2.43 -16.96 -2.61
N ALA A 25 2.53 -15.81 -1.93
CA ALA A 25 2.52 -15.73 -0.48
C ALA A 25 1.17 -16.10 0.14
N LEU A 26 0.09 -15.93 -0.63
CA LEU A 26 -1.28 -16.32 -0.28
C LEU A 26 -1.63 -17.74 -0.74
N ASP A 27 -0.61 -18.57 -1.00
CA ASP A 27 -0.73 -19.97 -1.43
C ASP A 27 -1.49 -20.16 -2.75
N LYS A 28 -1.49 -19.13 -3.61
CA LYS A 28 -2.19 -19.15 -4.90
C LYS A 28 -3.67 -19.51 -4.74
N ASP A 29 -4.27 -19.12 -3.61
CA ASP A 29 -5.64 -19.47 -3.29
C ASP A 29 -6.60 -18.91 -4.34
N SER A 30 -7.28 -19.82 -5.05
CA SER A 30 -8.25 -19.48 -6.11
C SER A 30 -9.46 -18.68 -5.61
N GLN A 31 -9.71 -18.64 -4.29
CA GLN A 31 -10.76 -17.84 -3.68
C GLN A 31 -10.36 -16.36 -3.54
N ILE A 32 -9.09 -16.04 -3.80
CA ILE A 32 -8.53 -14.69 -3.70
C ILE A 32 -8.42 -14.05 -5.07
N GLU A 33 -9.18 -12.99 -5.29
CA GLU A 33 -9.04 -12.14 -6.46
C GLU A 33 -8.06 -10.99 -6.14
N ILE A 34 -6.99 -10.85 -6.92
CA ILE A 34 -6.03 -9.75 -6.78
C ILE A 34 -6.15 -8.83 -8.00
N GLY A 35 -6.21 -7.51 -7.79
CA GLY A 35 -6.39 -6.58 -8.89
C GLY A 35 -6.12 -5.12 -8.54
N LYS A 36 -5.94 -4.30 -9.58
CA LYS A 36 -5.83 -2.84 -9.44
C LYS A 36 -7.22 -2.21 -9.28
N VAL A 37 -7.33 -1.25 -8.39
CA VAL A 37 -8.55 -0.44 -8.24
C VAL A 37 -8.71 0.47 -9.46
N LYS A 38 -9.94 0.53 -9.99
CA LYS A 38 -10.36 1.43 -11.06
C LYS A 38 -10.88 2.73 -10.47
N TYR A 39 -10.36 3.85 -10.95
CA TYR A 39 -10.73 5.16 -10.46
C TYR A 39 -11.74 5.81 -11.42
N ILE A 40 -12.96 6.04 -10.96
CA ILE A 40 -14.08 6.51 -11.80
C ILE A 40 -14.72 7.79 -11.27
N ASP A 41 -15.33 8.55 -12.18
CA ASP A 41 -16.18 9.69 -11.86
C ASP A 41 -17.62 9.20 -11.68
N PHE A 42 -18.02 9.01 -10.42
CA PHE A 42 -19.35 8.52 -10.05
C PHE A 42 -20.48 9.50 -10.41
N SER A 43 -20.18 10.75 -10.79
CA SER A 43 -21.21 11.66 -11.32
C SER A 43 -21.58 11.35 -12.78
N LYS A 44 -20.73 10.61 -13.50
CA LYS A 44 -20.85 10.32 -14.94
C LYS A 44 -21.02 8.84 -15.26
N SER A 45 -20.83 7.97 -14.27
CA SER A 45 -20.82 6.52 -14.48
C SER A 45 -21.39 5.79 -13.27
N PHE A 46 -22.34 4.89 -13.51
CA PHE A 46 -22.94 4.03 -12.49
C PHE A 46 -22.12 2.75 -12.38
N SER A 47 -21.57 2.46 -11.20
CA SER A 47 -20.89 1.17 -10.95
C SER A 47 -21.92 0.08 -10.71
N SER A 48 -21.77 -1.07 -11.37
CA SER A 48 -22.56 -2.27 -11.07
C SER A 48 -22.33 -2.75 -9.63
N ILE A 49 -23.37 -3.35 -9.03
CA ILE A 49 -23.46 -3.71 -7.60
C ILE A 49 -22.29 -4.60 -7.13
N ASN A 50 -21.80 -5.50 -7.99
CA ASN A 50 -20.71 -6.43 -7.66
C ASN A 50 -19.29 -5.85 -7.89
N GLY A 51 -19.20 -4.63 -8.43
CA GLY A 51 -17.93 -3.98 -8.76
C GLY A 51 -17.41 -3.03 -7.70
N ALA A 52 -18.20 -2.71 -6.66
CA ALA A 52 -17.86 -1.65 -5.69
C ALA A 52 -16.47 -1.84 -5.04
N PHE A 53 -16.06 -3.08 -4.79
CA PHE A 53 -14.74 -3.39 -4.24
C PHE A 53 -13.56 -3.10 -5.19
N TRP A 54 -13.84 -2.86 -6.47
CA TRP A 54 -12.83 -2.56 -7.48
C TRP A 54 -12.90 -1.11 -7.96
N TYR A 55 -13.80 -0.29 -7.42
CA TYR A 55 -13.94 1.12 -7.79
C TYR A 55 -13.61 2.07 -6.64
N LYS A 56 -12.98 3.20 -6.98
CA LYS A 56 -12.75 4.33 -6.06
C LYS A 56 -12.96 5.64 -6.82
N ARG A 57 -13.27 6.73 -6.10
CA ARG A 57 -13.51 8.03 -6.73
C ARG A 57 -12.23 8.51 -7.43
N LYS A 58 -12.38 9.12 -8.61
CA LYS A 58 -11.26 9.62 -9.41
C LYS A 58 -10.29 10.52 -8.65
N SER A 59 -10.75 11.28 -7.66
CA SER A 59 -9.91 12.11 -6.79
C SER A 59 -8.79 11.35 -6.05
N PHE A 60 -8.92 10.04 -5.87
CA PHE A 60 -7.94 9.18 -5.19
C PHE A 60 -7.01 8.43 -6.14
N GLU A 61 -7.02 8.71 -7.45
CA GLU A 61 -6.21 8.02 -8.46
C GLU A 61 -4.71 8.04 -8.17
N HIS A 62 -4.25 9.05 -7.43
CA HIS A 62 -2.87 9.18 -6.98
C HIS A 62 -2.40 8.05 -6.05
N GLU A 63 -3.32 7.29 -5.43
CA GLU A 63 -2.97 6.18 -4.54
C GLU A 63 -2.51 4.92 -5.30
N ARG A 64 -2.98 4.71 -6.54
CA ARG A 64 -2.63 3.54 -7.38
C ARG A 64 -2.77 2.19 -6.65
N GLU A 65 -3.90 2.02 -5.98
CA GLU A 65 -4.20 0.91 -5.06
C GLU A 65 -4.35 -0.45 -5.77
N VAL A 66 -3.85 -1.51 -5.11
CA VAL A 66 -4.06 -2.93 -5.46
C VAL A 66 -4.76 -3.59 -4.27
N ARG A 67 -5.77 -4.44 -4.55
CA ARG A 67 -6.52 -5.20 -3.53
C ARG A 67 -6.37 -6.68 -3.77
N ALA A 68 -6.31 -7.44 -2.68
CA ALA A 68 -6.59 -8.87 -2.64
C ALA A 68 -7.92 -9.06 -1.90
N ILE A 69 -8.88 -9.74 -2.52
CA ILE A 69 -10.25 -9.87 -2.01
C ILE A 69 -10.59 -11.35 -1.85
N ILE A 70 -10.95 -11.72 -0.62
CA ILE A 70 -11.51 -13.04 -0.30
C ILE A 70 -13.03 -12.88 -0.17
N LYS A 71 -13.79 -13.70 -0.89
CA LYS A 71 -15.24 -13.83 -0.67
C LYS A 71 -15.48 -15.00 0.29
N SER A 72 -15.86 -14.69 1.53
CA SER A 72 -16.29 -15.69 2.50
C SER A 72 -17.76 -15.52 2.83
N GLN A 73 -18.45 -16.63 3.03
CA GLN A 73 -19.84 -16.66 3.50
C GLN A 73 -19.93 -16.69 5.03
N GLN A 74 -18.79 -16.71 5.73
CA GLN A 74 -18.76 -16.79 7.19
C GLN A 74 -18.96 -15.41 7.83
N ALA A 75 -19.93 -15.32 8.75
CA ALA A 75 -20.31 -14.10 9.46
C ALA A 75 -19.41 -13.78 10.67
N HIS A 76 -18.12 -14.07 10.58
CA HIS A 76 -17.16 -13.74 11.65
C HIS A 76 -16.49 -12.38 11.39
N SER A 77 -15.93 -11.77 12.43
CA SER A 77 -15.28 -10.44 12.38
C SER A 77 -13.98 -10.38 11.56
N GLY A 78 -13.57 -11.48 10.93
CA GLY A 78 -12.37 -11.58 10.10
C GLY A 78 -12.14 -12.99 9.55
N ILE A 79 -11.21 -13.11 8.61
CA ILE A 79 -10.76 -14.38 8.03
C ILE A 79 -9.26 -14.46 8.30
N GLU A 80 -8.83 -15.48 9.03
CA GLU A 80 -7.41 -15.77 9.17
C GLU A 80 -6.89 -16.39 7.88
N LYS A 81 -5.80 -15.85 7.34
CA LYS A 81 -5.13 -16.39 6.17
C LYS A 81 -3.65 -16.49 6.44
N ALA A 82 -3.11 -17.70 6.31
CA ALA A 82 -1.67 -17.91 6.36
C ALA A 82 -0.99 -17.15 5.20
N VAL A 83 0.11 -16.47 5.52
CA VAL A 83 0.90 -15.68 4.56
C VAL A 83 2.37 -16.03 4.74
N ASP A 84 3.02 -16.40 3.63
CA ASP A 84 4.46 -16.62 3.60
C ASP A 84 5.20 -15.29 3.45
N LEU A 85 5.76 -14.78 4.56
CA LEU A 85 6.47 -13.48 4.57
C LEU A 85 7.74 -13.48 3.73
N GLU A 86 8.40 -14.64 3.59
CA GLU A 86 9.63 -14.76 2.81
C GLU A 86 9.36 -14.60 1.31
N LYS A 87 8.20 -15.09 0.85
CA LYS A 87 7.71 -14.85 -0.51
C LYS A 87 7.16 -13.44 -0.69
N LEU A 88 6.37 -12.97 0.29
CA LEU A 88 5.66 -11.68 0.21
C LEU A 88 6.62 -10.51 0.07
N ILE A 89 7.66 -10.45 0.92
CA ILE A 89 8.49 -9.26 1.08
C ILE A 89 9.72 -9.37 0.16
N SER A 90 9.87 -8.46 -0.80
CA SER A 90 11.11 -8.32 -1.57
C SER A 90 12.13 -7.40 -0.89
N ALA A 91 11.65 -6.35 -0.22
CA ALA A 91 12.48 -5.35 0.44
C ALA A 91 11.68 -4.62 1.53
N VAL A 92 12.41 -4.06 2.50
CA VAL A 92 11.88 -3.18 3.53
C VAL A 92 12.36 -1.76 3.25
N TYR A 93 11.47 -0.79 3.41
CA TYR A 93 11.76 0.63 3.24
C TYR A 93 11.40 1.40 4.50
N ILE A 94 12.28 2.29 4.93
CA ILE A 94 11.99 3.28 5.97
C ILE A 94 11.90 4.68 5.36
N TYR A 95 11.30 5.62 6.07
CA TYR A 95 11.21 7.01 5.62
C TYR A 95 12.59 7.59 5.26
N PRO A 96 12.74 8.43 4.20
CA PRO A 96 14.03 8.90 3.71
C PRO A 96 14.89 9.63 4.76
N TYR A 97 14.26 10.21 5.78
CA TYR A 97 14.93 10.92 6.86
C TYR A 97 14.69 10.27 8.23
N SER A 98 14.51 8.95 8.24
CA SER A 98 14.44 8.21 9.50
C SER A 98 15.75 8.40 10.27
N PRO A 99 15.71 8.53 11.60
CA PRO A 99 16.93 8.58 12.40
C PRO A 99 17.60 7.21 12.44
N LYS A 100 18.93 7.18 12.60
CA LYS A 100 19.73 5.94 12.59
C LYS A 100 19.23 4.88 13.58
N TRP A 101 18.86 5.30 14.79
CA TRP A 101 18.31 4.37 15.80
C TRP A 101 17.07 3.61 15.31
N PHE A 102 16.25 4.21 14.43
CA PHE A 102 15.06 3.55 13.91
C PHE A 102 15.43 2.49 12.89
N GLU A 103 16.43 2.76 12.03
CA GLU A 103 16.99 1.74 11.14
C GLU A 103 17.52 0.55 11.95
N ASP A 104 18.24 0.81 13.03
CA ASP A 104 18.83 -0.24 13.88
C ASP A 104 17.73 -1.11 14.51
N VAL A 105 16.68 -0.50 15.07
CA VAL A 105 15.50 -1.25 15.58
C VAL A 105 14.83 -2.08 14.49
N VAL A 106 14.70 -1.56 13.27
CA VAL A 106 14.12 -2.32 12.15
C VAL A 106 15.02 -3.50 11.77
N ARG A 107 16.35 -3.33 11.76
CA ARG A 107 17.30 -4.43 11.52
C ARG A 107 17.20 -5.52 12.58
N ASP A 108 17.18 -5.14 13.85
CA ASP A 108 17.05 -6.08 14.97
C ASP A 108 15.77 -6.93 14.85
N VAL A 109 14.65 -6.31 14.44
CA VAL A 109 13.39 -7.02 14.19
C VAL A 109 13.51 -7.97 12.99
N MET A 110 14.12 -7.51 11.89
CA MET A 110 14.35 -8.36 10.71
C MET A 110 15.21 -9.58 11.04
N GLU A 111 16.29 -9.40 11.80
CA GLU A 111 17.17 -10.48 12.26
C GLU A 111 16.46 -11.46 13.19
N LYS A 112 15.70 -10.94 14.17
CA LYS A 112 14.93 -11.75 15.13
C LYS A 112 13.95 -12.71 14.45
N TYR A 113 13.36 -12.28 13.33
CA TYR A 113 12.41 -13.08 12.54
C TYR A 113 13.04 -13.71 11.28
N ASN A 114 14.38 -13.72 11.19
CA ASN A 114 15.13 -14.30 10.07
C ASN A 114 14.71 -13.77 8.67
N LEU A 115 14.28 -12.51 8.59
CA LEU A 115 13.89 -11.86 7.34
C LEU A 115 15.13 -11.33 6.61
N ASN A 116 15.74 -12.18 5.79
CA ASN A 116 16.96 -11.87 5.03
C ASN A 116 16.65 -11.07 3.75
N LYS A 117 16.10 -9.86 3.92
CA LYS A 117 15.73 -8.95 2.82
C LYS A 117 16.49 -7.63 2.94
N PRO A 118 16.71 -6.91 1.83
CA PRO A 118 17.34 -5.60 1.90
C PRO A 118 16.46 -4.58 2.62
N LEU A 119 17.13 -3.69 3.38
CA LEU A 119 16.54 -2.53 4.05
C LEU A 119 17.08 -1.25 3.41
N TYR A 120 16.19 -0.37 2.96
CA TYR A 120 16.54 0.89 2.32
C TYR A 120 15.89 2.08 3.02
N TYR A 121 16.60 3.21 3.04
CA TYR A 121 15.92 4.50 3.11
C TYR A 121 15.19 4.71 1.78
N SER A 122 13.89 4.97 1.84
CA SER A 122 13.11 5.31 0.65
C SER A 122 13.77 6.47 -0.08
N GLU A 123 13.78 6.42 -1.40
CA GLU A 123 14.12 7.60 -2.19
C GLU A 123 12.98 8.60 -2.04
N MET A 124 13.31 9.88 -1.81
CA MET A 124 12.35 10.93 -2.03
C MET A 124 12.18 11.13 -3.53
N ILE A 125 10.95 11.13 -4.00
CA ILE A 125 10.63 11.88 -5.22
C ILE A 125 10.94 13.36 -4.90
N LYS A 126 12.08 13.87 -5.39
CA LYS A 126 12.30 15.32 -5.48
C LYS A 126 11.26 15.87 -6.47
N ASN A 127 10.42 16.77 -5.96
CA ASN A 127 9.50 17.68 -6.66
C ASN A 127 8.09 17.17 -7.00
N LEU A 128 7.11 17.81 -6.34
CA LEU A 128 6.20 18.71 -7.04
C LEU A 128 5.83 19.84 -6.07
N SER A 129 6.69 20.85 -5.99
CA SER A 129 6.30 22.20 -5.60
C SER A 129 5.37 22.72 -6.68
N ILE A 130 4.10 22.31 -6.67
CA ILE A 130 3.08 23.01 -7.44
C ILE A 130 2.80 24.29 -6.67
N ASN A 131 3.55 25.35 -6.99
CA ASN A 131 3.03 26.70 -6.82
C ASN A 131 1.81 26.81 -7.71
N ILE A 132 0.61 26.59 -7.16
CA ILE A 132 -0.61 27.05 -7.82
C ILE A 132 -0.69 28.55 -7.49
N PRO A 133 -0.49 29.45 -8.47
CA PRO A 133 -0.76 30.85 -8.22
C PRO A 133 -2.26 31.01 -7.92
N PHE A 134 -2.57 31.57 -6.76
CA PHE A 134 -3.89 32.08 -6.45
C PHE A 134 -4.19 33.21 -7.45
N LYS A 135 -4.86 32.90 -8.57
CA LYS A 135 -5.55 33.94 -9.35
C LYS A 135 -6.81 34.29 -8.56
N SER A 136 -6.74 35.38 -7.80
CA SER A 136 -7.93 36.09 -7.36
C SER A 136 -8.69 36.57 -8.60
N PHE A 137 -9.76 35.87 -8.96
CA PHE A 137 -10.82 36.46 -9.76
C PHE A 137 -11.83 37.05 -8.79
N ILE A 138 -11.80 38.37 -8.64
CA ILE A 138 -12.96 39.14 -8.23
C ILE A 138 -12.96 40.34 -9.17
N GLY A 139 -14.03 40.44 -9.97
CA GLY A 139 -14.35 41.62 -10.76
C GLY A 139 -15.02 42.70 -9.94
#